data_AF-A0A7X8L2B8-F1
#
_entry.id   AF-A0A7X8L2B8-F1
#
_cell.length_a   1.000
_cell.length_b   1.000
_cell.length_c   1.000
_cell.angle_alpha   90.00
_cell.angle_beta   90.00
_cell.angle_gamma   90.00
#
_symmetry.space_group_name_H-M   'P 1'
#
loop_
_entity.id
_entity.type
_entity.pdbx_description
1 polymer ?
#
loop_
_entity_poly.entity_id
_entity_poly.type
_entity_poly.pdbx_seq_one_letter_code
_entity_poly.pdbx_strand_id
1 'polypeptide(L)' 'MKFGVRKPNIKKSIKARTTGKWKRRIKRALIPGYGKKGMGWLRDPKRAAYNKVYNKTTIDVRDIFK' A
#
# COMPACT_ATOMS: atom_id res chain seq x y z
N MET A 1 -4.19 16.11 5.21
CA MET A 1 -3.02 15.26 4.88
C MET A 1 -2.04 15.31 6.05
N LYS A 2 -1.36 14.22 6.39
CA LYS A 2 -0.28 14.23 7.39
C LYS A 2 1.06 14.24 6.65
N PHE A 3 1.92 15.18 7.00
CA PHE A 3 3.25 15.37 6.40
C PHE A 3 4.33 14.85 7.36
N GLY A 4 5.44 14.36 6.82
CA GLY A 4 6.57 13.87 7.62
C GLY A 4 6.58 12.36 7.87
N VAL A 5 7.11 11.94 9.02
CA VAL A 5 7.44 10.54 9.30
C VAL A 5 6.19 9.70 9.59
N ARG A 6 5.99 8.62 8.83
CA ARG A 6 4.88 7.69 9.08
C ARG A 6 5.11 6.91 10.36
N LYS A 7 4.10 6.88 11.26
CA LYS A 7 4.13 6.02 12.45
C LYS A 7 4.28 4.55 12.05
N PRO A 8 5.36 3.86 12.46
CA PRO A 8 5.55 2.45 12.15
C PRO A 8 4.55 1.59 12.94
N ASN A 9 4.12 0.47 12.36
CA ASN A 9 3.28 -0.50 13.04
C ASN A 9 3.83 -1.92 12.81
N ILE A 10 4.50 -2.45 13.83
CA ILE A 10 5.23 -3.72 13.79
C ILE A 10 4.28 -4.89 13.52
N LYS A 11 3.16 -4.96 14.26
CA LYS A 11 2.12 -6.01 14.10
C LYS A 11 1.59 -6.07 12.67
N LYS A 12 1.24 -4.92 12.08
CA LYS A 12 0.76 -4.85 10.68
C LYS A 12 1.86 -5.23 9.70
N SER A 13 3.10 -4.84 9.94
CA SER A 13 4.22 -5.22 9.08
C SER A 13 4.45 -6.73 9.05
N ILE A 14 4.44 -7.41 10.20
CA ILE A 14 4.63 -8.86 10.28
C ILE A 14 3.47 -9.56 9.57
N LYS A 15 2.23 -9.16 9.86
CA LYS A 15 1.02 -9.71 9.21
C LYS A 15 1.03 -9.53 7.69
N ALA A 16 1.56 -8.41 7.20
CA ALA A 16 1.69 -8.16 5.76
C ALA A 16 2.70 -9.11 5.08
N ARG A 17 3.71 -9.59 5.80
CA ARG A 17 4.73 -10.54 5.32
C ARG A 17 4.28 -12.00 5.41
N THR A 18 3.44 -12.35 6.39
CA THR A 18 2.96 -13.73 6.62
C THR A 18 1.59 -13.98 5.96
N THR A 19 0.52 -13.98 6.75
CA THR A 19 -0.84 -14.36 6.32
C THR A 19 -1.40 -13.46 5.22
N GLY A 20 -1.10 -12.15 5.29
CA GLY A 20 -1.53 -11.19 4.29
C GLY A 20 -0.85 -11.36 2.93
N LYS A 21 0.33 -11.98 2.87
CA LYS A 21 1.04 -12.28 1.61
C LYS A 21 0.35 -13.44 0.89
N TRP A 22 0.08 -14.52 1.60
CA TRP A 22 -0.61 -15.70 1.07
C TRP A 22 -2.01 -15.37 0.53
N LYS A 23 -2.83 -14.66 1.31
CA LYS A 23 -4.17 -14.24 0.87
C LYS A 23 -4.13 -13.37 -0.41
N ARG A 24 -3.13 -12.51 -0.56
CA ARG A 24 -2.95 -11.69 -1.78
C ARG A 24 -2.53 -12.52 -2.98
N ARG A 25 -1.69 -13.54 -2.79
CA ARG A 25 -1.28 -14.46 -3.87
C ARG A 25 -2.48 -15.20 -4.45
N ILE A 26 -3.33 -15.77 -3.59
CA ILE A 26 -4.55 -16.46 -4.00
C ILE A 26 -5.48 -15.52 -4.77
N LYS A 27 -5.73 -14.31 -4.24
CA LYS A 27 -6.58 -13.32 -4.92
C LYS A 27 -6.06 -12.89 -6.29
N ARG A 28 -4.74 -12.78 -6.48
CA ARG A 28 -4.14 -12.48 -7.78
C ARG A 28 -4.32 -13.61 -8.79
N ALA A 29 -4.32 -14.86 -8.33
CA ALA A 29 -4.51 -16.03 -9.20
C ALA A 29 -5.98 -16.19 -9.64
N LEU A 30 -6.93 -15.86 -8.76
CA LEU A 30 -8.36 -16.07 -9.02
C LEU A 30 -9.08 -14.86 -9.65
N ILE A 31 -8.68 -13.63 -9.31
CA ILE A 31 -9.43 -12.42 -9.71
C ILE A 31 -8.68 -11.69 -10.82
N PRO A 32 -9.22 -11.66 -12.06
CA PRO A 32 -8.64 -10.88 -13.14
C PRO A 32 -8.62 -9.39 -12.76
N GLY A 33 -7.47 -8.76 -12.92
CA GLY A 33 -7.29 -7.33 -12.60
C GLY A 33 -6.93 -7.01 -11.14
N TYR A 34 -6.96 -7.98 -10.22
CA TYR A 34 -6.60 -7.72 -8.82
C TYR A 34 -5.11 -7.39 -8.66
N GLY A 35 -4.82 -6.19 -8.14
CA GLY A 35 -3.45 -5.73 -7.90
C GLY A 35 -2.66 -5.34 -9.15
N LYS A 36 -3.32 -5.19 -10.31
CA LYS A 36 -2.71 -4.62 -11.52
C LYS A 36 -2.50 -3.11 -11.37
N LYS A 37 -1.45 -2.59 -12.01
CA LYS A 37 -1.15 -1.14 -12.06
C LYS A 37 -2.31 -0.41 -12.74
N GLY A 38 -2.66 0.79 -12.28
CA GLY A 38 -3.75 1.60 -12.85
C GLY A 38 -5.15 1.28 -12.32
N MET A 39 -5.38 0.11 -11.72
CA MET A 39 -6.71 -0.31 -11.27
C MET A 39 -7.33 0.57 -10.17
N GLY A 40 -6.49 1.32 -9.45
CA GLY A 40 -6.95 2.32 -8.47
C GLY A 40 -7.58 3.55 -9.12
N TRP A 41 -7.09 3.98 -10.29
CA TRP A 41 -7.67 5.11 -11.03
C TRP A 41 -9.01 4.75 -11.65
N LEU A 42 -9.17 3.50 -12.10
CA LEU A 42 -10.43 3.01 -12.66
C LEU A 42 -11.52 2.83 -11.60
N ARG A 43 -11.17 2.38 -10.39
CA ARG A 43 -12.14 2.10 -9.32
C ARG A 43 -12.46 3.30 -8.44
N ASP A 44 -11.45 4.12 -8.10
CA ASP A 44 -11.60 5.28 -7.21
C ASP A 44 -10.51 6.32 -7.49
N PRO A 45 -10.72 7.20 -8.47
CA PRO A 45 -9.74 8.18 -8.90
C PRO A 45 -9.43 9.22 -7.81
N LYS A 46 -10.42 9.61 -6.99
CA LYS A 46 -10.24 10.58 -5.89
C LYS A 46 -9.26 10.04 -4.86
N ARG A 47 -9.42 8.77 -4.46
CA ARG A 47 -8.52 8.11 -3.52
C ARG A 47 -7.15 7.84 -4.14
N ALA A 48 -7.09 7.53 -5.43
CA ALA A 48 -5.83 7.33 -6.15
C ALA A 48 -4.99 8.62 -6.15
N ALA A 49 -5.60 9.77 -6.44
CA ALA A 49 -4.96 11.07 -6.38
C ALA A 49 -4.47 11.41 -4.97
N TYR A 50 -5.32 11.24 -3.95
CA TYR A 50 -4.95 11.47 -2.56
C TYR A 50 -3.75 10.62 -2.12
N ASN A 51 -3.77 9.32 -2.40
CA ASN A 51 -2.67 8.41 -2.06
C ASN A 51 -1.38 8.75 -2.79
N LYS A 52 -1.47 9.25 -4.04
CA LYS A 52 -0.31 9.70 -4.83
C LYS A 52 0.37 10.90 -4.17
N VAL A 53 -0.41 11.88 -3.71
CA VAL A 53 0.14 13.02 -2.97
C VAL A 53 0.70 12.56 -1.63
N TYR A 54 -0.05 11.78 -0.85
CA TYR A 54 0.37 11.27 0.45
C TYR A 54 1.70 10.52 0.40
N ASN A 55 1.87 9.60 -0.55
CA ASN A 55 3.11 8.83 -0.70
C ASN A 55 4.31 9.68 -1.16
N LYS A 56 4.08 10.83 -1.81
CA LYS A 56 5.16 11.76 -2.19
C LYS A 56 5.60 12.64 -1.01
N THR A 57 4.68 12.93 -0.09
CA THR A 57 4.87 13.93 0.97
C THR A 57 5.12 13.33 2.36
N THR A 58 5.12 12.00 2.47
CA THR A 58 5.35 11.26 3.71
C THR A 58 6.63 10.43 3.58
N ILE A 59 7.47 10.44 4.62
CA ILE A 59 8.70 9.67 4.69
C ILE A 59 8.44 8.43 5.53
N ASP A 60 8.73 7.25 4.99
CA ASP A 60 8.67 6.02 5.78
C ASP A 60 9.94 5.89 6.62
N VAL A 61 9.80 5.56 7.91
CA VAL A 61 10.92 5.36 8.84
C VAL A 61 11.95 4.36 8.31
N ARG A 62 11.51 3.39 7.49
CA ARG A 62 12.38 2.35 6.92
C ARG A 62 13.28 2.85 5.81
N ASP A 63 12.89 3.92 5.12
CA ASP A 63 13.71 4.51 4.06
C ASP A 63 14.81 5.40 4.64
N ILE A 64 14.70 5.81 5.91
CA ILE A 64 15.73 6.57 6.64
C ILE A 64 16.91 5.66 7.05
N PHE A 65 16.65 4.38 7.33
CA PHE A 65 17.66 3.39 7.74
C PHE A 65 18.10 2.45 6.61
N LYS A 66 17.88 2.84 5.36
CA LYS A 66 18.28 2.07 4.18
C LYS A 66 19.61 2.59 3.65
#